data_AF-A0AAD3CZW1-F1
#
_entry.id   AF-A0AAD3CZW1-F1
#
_cell.length_a   1.000
_cell.length_b   1.000
_cell.length_c   1.000
_cell.angle_alpha   90.00
_cell.angle_beta   90.00
_cell.angle_gamma   90.00
#
_symmetry.space_group_name_H-M   'P 1'
#
loop_
_entity.id
_entity.type
_entity.pdbx_description
1 polymer ?
#
loop_
_entity_poly.entity_id
_entity_poly.type
_entity_poly.pdbx_seq_one_letter_code
_entity_poly.pdbx_strand_id
1 'polypeptide(L)'
;MAKKGAKAKTSTKADQKKKQKVIEDKTFGLKNKNKSKKVRDYVQQVTNHVMKSGDPKERQKKELMARKKAEAKARKKAMEDERNALFGEALLAVSKKTTTKTKGGIQQSKGRDADEPKAKAGQSRAMKMMFQMDAQEMEEALKADPNYVPTLEDEVELQRQRKLAELKAKGIKGTPITEESFKAWQEKKKRARQEEARKKVEKELKKKKGGKGLSVLSGRDLFEYKRDLFKDDDDAEDADHLAGNGLEEIEEVAEKVQSDLFLDGDDDDLDDLDDLDDE
;
A
#
# COMPACT_ATOMS: atom_id res chain seq x y z
N MET A 1 3.74 16.34 21.32
CA MET A 1 4.66 15.44 20.59
C MET A 1 5.65 14.82 21.57
N ALA A 2 5.50 13.54 21.92
CA ALA A 2 6.41 12.86 22.86
C ALA A 2 7.37 11.95 22.07
N LYS A 3 8.65 12.34 22.00
CA LYS A 3 9.75 11.55 21.41
C LYS A 3 9.98 10.26 22.21
N LYS A 4 9.39 9.14 21.78
CA LYS A 4 9.83 7.78 22.16
C LYS A 4 10.68 7.20 21.02
N GLY A 5 12.01 7.34 21.09
CA GLY A 5 12.88 6.81 20.03
C GLY A 5 14.38 6.73 20.31
N ALA A 6 14.86 6.82 21.55
CA ALA A 6 16.31 6.95 21.82
C ALA A 6 16.90 6.08 22.94
N LYS A 7 16.20 5.05 23.45
CA LYS A 7 16.74 4.19 24.55
C LYS A 7 17.32 2.82 24.13
N ALA A 8 17.31 2.46 22.85
CA ALA A 8 17.79 1.14 22.41
C ALA A 8 19.26 1.09 21.95
N LYS A 9 19.91 2.25 21.69
CA LYS A 9 21.31 2.31 21.24
C LYS A 9 22.33 2.43 22.39
N THR A 10 21.89 2.86 23.57
CA THR A 10 22.76 3.08 24.73
C THR A 10 23.10 1.78 25.49
N SER A 11 22.21 0.77 25.46
CA SER A 11 22.40 -0.52 26.13
C SER A 11 23.50 -1.37 25.48
N THR A 12 23.48 -1.54 24.16
CA THR A 12 24.48 -2.35 23.45
C THR A 12 25.92 -1.86 23.65
N LYS A 13 26.13 -0.54 23.67
CA LYS A 13 27.46 0.06 23.91
C LYS A 13 27.90 -0.11 25.37
N ALA A 14 26.96 -0.03 26.31
CA ALA A 14 27.24 -0.29 27.73
C ALA A 14 27.62 -1.76 27.98
N ASP A 15 26.92 -2.70 27.33
CA ASP A 15 27.19 -4.13 27.46
C ASP A 15 28.52 -4.55 26.83
N GLN A 16 28.88 -3.95 25.70
CA GLN A 16 30.21 -4.13 25.10
C GLN A 16 31.33 -3.62 26.01
N LYS A 17 31.17 -2.46 26.65
CA LYS A 17 32.14 -1.93 27.62
C LYS A 17 32.31 -2.85 28.83
N LYS A 18 31.21 -3.43 29.35
CA LYS A 18 31.27 -4.40 30.46
C LYS A 18 32.06 -5.66 30.06
N LYS A 19 31.80 -6.19 28.86
CA LYS A 19 32.53 -7.34 28.32
C LYS A 19 34.01 -7.03 28.13
N GLN A 20 34.35 -5.84 27.64
CA GLN A 20 35.74 -5.39 27.51
C GLN A 20 36.46 -5.31 28.86
N LYS A 21 35.84 -4.73 29.90
CA LYS A 21 36.40 -4.70 31.25
C LYS A 21 36.69 -6.10 31.80
N VAL A 22 35.78 -7.05 31.60
CA VAL A 22 35.98 -8.44 32.04
C VAL A 22 37.12 -9.12 31.28
N ILE A 23 37.31 -8.81 30.00
CA ILE A 23 38.45 -9.30 29.22
C ILE A 23 39.74 -8.66 29.72
N GLU A 24 39.74 -7.35 29.96
CA GLU A 24 40.88 -6.62 30.51
C GLU A 24 41.31 -7.22 31.85
N ASP A 25 40.38 -7.41 32.80
CA ASP A 25 40.67 -7.99 34.11
C ASP A 25 41.21 -9.43 34.03
N LYS A 26 40.58 -10.30 33.24
CA LYS A 26 41.02 -11.70 33.10
C LYS A 26 42.31 -11.87 32.31
N THR A 27 42.70 -10.86 31.55
CA THR A 27 43.93 -10.88 30.75
C THR A 27 44.96 -9.87 31.26
N PHE A 28 44.70 -9.27 32.43
CA PHE A 28 45.62 -8.39 33.16
C PHE A 28 46.69 -9.25 33.86
N GLY A 29 47.94 -8.77 33.88
CA GLY A 29 49.05 -9.47 34.53
C GLY A 29 49.71 -10.60 33.72
N LEU A 30 49.18 -10.98 32.55
CA LEU A 30 49.86 -11.93 31.66
C LEU A 30 51.08 -11.27 31.00
N LYS A 31 52.28 -11.65 31.45
CA LYS A 31 53.54 -11.22 30.85
C LYS A 31 53.64 -11.71 29.40
N ASN A 32 54.26 -10.92 28.52
CA ASN A 32 54.48 -11.26 27.11
C ASN A 32 53.21 -11.48 26.25
N LYS A 33 52.12 -10.74 26.56
CA LYS A 33 50.82 -10.79 25.85
C LYS A 33 50.91 -10.73 24.32
N ASN A 34 51.82 -9.92 23.81
CA ASN A 34 52.05 -9.75 22.37
C ASN A 34 53.27 -10.49 21.85
N LYS A 35 53.96 -11.31 22.65
CA LYS A 35 55.22 -11.97 22.26
C LYS A 35 55.13 -13.50 22.28
N SER A 36 54.43 -14.09 23.24
CA SER A 36 54.27 -15.55 23.34
C SER A 36 53.01 -16.02 22.63
N LYS A 37 53.14 -16.97 21.70
CA LYS A 37 51.99 -17.57 20.99
C LYS A 37 50.98 -18.19 21.96
N LYS A 38 51.45 -18.94 22.97
CA LYS A 38 50.59 -19.57 23.99
C LYS A 38 49.79 -18.52 24.78
N VAL A 39 50.40 -17.38 25.09
CA VAL A 39 49.75 -16.28 25.80
C VAL A 39 48.73 -15.57 24.90
N ARG A 40 49.06 -15.33 23.62
CA ARG A 40 48.10 -14.80 22.63
C ARG A 40 46.89 -15.72 22.45
N ASP A 41 47.13 -17.03 22.32
CA ASP A 41 46.07 -18.03 22.15
C ASP A 41 45.14 -18.07 23.39
N TYR A 42 45.70 -18.00 24.60
CA TYR A 42 44.93 -17.90 25.84
C TYR A 42 44.08 -16.63 25.90
N VAL A 43 44.65 -15.47 25.55
CA VAL A 43 43.91 -14.19 25.48
C VAL A 43 42.77 -14.27 24.47
N GLN A 44 43.00 -14.92 23.32
CA GLN A 44 41.98 -15.13 22.29
C GLN A 44 40.85 -16.03 22.80
N GLN A 45 41.18 -17.10 23.53
CA GLN A 45 40.19 -18.01 24.13
C GLN A 45 39.34 -17.30 25.20
N VAL A 46 39.96 -16.54 26.11
CA VAL A 46 39.24 -15.76 27.14
C VAL A 46 38.36 -14.69 26.50
N THR A 47 38.86 -14.00 25.48
CA THR A 47 38.09 -13.01 24.70
C THR A 47 36.87 -13.65 24.04
N ASN A 48 37.06 -14.78 23.37
CA ASN A 48 35.97 -15.52 22.74
C ASN A 48 34.92 -16.00 23.75
N HIS A 49 35.35 -16.48 24.91
CA HIS A 49 34.43 -16.95 25.95
C HIS A 49 33.56 -15.82 26.51
N VAL A 50 34.14 -14.64 26.77
CA VAL A 50 33.41 -13.47 27.31
C VAL A 50 32.55 -12.79 26.23
N MET A 51 32.99 -12.75 24.97
CA MET A 51 32.20 -12.16 23.88
C MET A 51 31.03 -13.04 23.48
N LYS A 52 31.21 -14.37 23.50
CA LYS A 52 30.19 -15.36 23.16
C LYS A 52 29.34 -15.81 24.34
N SER A 53 29.58 -15.33 25.56
CA SER A 53 28.71 -15.60 26.71
C SER A 53 27.37 -14.88 26.53
N GLY A 54 26.31 -15.68 26.51
CA GLY A 54 24.91 -15.31 26.29
C GLY A 54 24.11 -16.53 25.87
N ASP A 55 22.78 -16.48 25.96
CA ASP A 55 21.93 -17.63 25.63
C ASP A 55 22.14 -18.09 24.18
N PRO A 56 22.52 -19.36 23.93
CA PRO A 56 22.75 -19.89 22.58
C PRO A 56 21.55 -19.71 21.65
N LYS A 57 20.32 -19.83 22.19
CA LYS A 57 19.06 -19.65 21.47
C LYS A 57 18.85 -18.20 21.01
N GLU A 58 19.20 -17.20 21.82
CA GLU A 58 19.06 -15.80 21.44
C GLU A 58 20.04 -15.39 20.34
N ARG A 59 21.26 -15.94 20.36
CA ARG A 59 22.25 -15.72 19.30
C ARG A 59 21.77 -16.26 17.96
N GLN A 60 21.28 -17.50 17.94
CA GLN A 60 20.72 -18.12 16.74
C GLN A 60 19.52 -17.33 16.20
N LYS A 61 18.62 -16.87 17.09
CA LYS A 61 17.47 -16.05 16.69
C LYS A 61 17.90 -14.71 16.10
N LYS A 62 18.89 -14.04 16.69
CA LYS A 62 19.42 -12.76 16.20
C LYS A 62 20.14 -12.91 14.85
N GLU A 63 20.90 -13.97 14.67
CA GLU A 63 21.58 -14.31 13.42
C GLU A 63 20.59 -14.63 12.30
N LEU A 64 19.56 -15.42 12.59
CA LEU A 64 18.48 -15.73 11.65
C LEU A 64 17.69 -14.47 11.25
N MET A 65 17.38 -13.58 12.21
CA MET A 65 16.73 -12.30 11.93
C MET A 65 17.61 -11.36 11.10
N ALA A 66 18.92 -11.32 11.36
CA ALA A 66 19.87 -10.54 10.58
C ALA A 66 20.00 -11.08 9.14
N ARG A 67 20.05 -12.40 8.97
CA ARG A 67 20.06 -13.08 7.67
C ARG A 67 18.78 -12.80 6.88
N LYS A 68 17.60 -12.99 7.49
CA LYS A 68 16.32 -12.68 6.86
C LYS A 68 16.20 -11.21 6.44
N LYS A 69 16.70 -10.27 7.25
CA LYS A 69 16.70 -8.85 6.91
C LYS A 69 17.67 -8.53 5.76
N ALA A 70 18.84 -9.16 5.73
CA ALA A 70 19.80 -9.00 4.64
C ALA A 70 19.23 -9.56 3.32
N GLU A 71 18.59 -10.73 3.39
CA GLU A 71 17.92 -11.38 2.26
C GLU A 71 16.74 -10.56 1.74
N ALA A 72 15.89 -10.02 2.62
CA ALA A 72 14.80 -9.12 2.21
C ALA A 72 15.32 -7.83 1.55
N LYS A 73 16.44 -7.27 2.04
CA LYS A 73 17.06 -6.10 1.40
C LYS A 73 17.67 -6.46 0.04
N ALA A 74 18.28 -7.64 -0.08
CA ALA A 74 18.81 -8.14 -1.34
C ALA A 74 17.69 -8.39 -2.36
N ARG A 75 16.58 -9.03 -1.96
CA ARG A 75 15.39 -9.25 -2.80
C ARG A 75 14.76 -7.92 -3.25
N LYS A 76 14.61 -6.96 -2.34
CA LYS A 76 14.10 -5.63 -2.70
C LYS A 76 15.03 -4.90 -3.67
N LYS A 77 16.35 -5.01 -3.48
CA LYS A 77 17.32 -4.41 -4.40
C LYS A 77 17.29 -5.10 -5.76
N ALA A 78 17.24 -6.43 -5.81
CA ALA A 78 17.13 -7.19 -7.06
C ALA A 78 15.85 -6.80 -7.82
N MET A 79 14.71 -6.72 -7.14
CA MET A 79 13.44 -6.25 -7.73
C MET A 79 13.52 -4.80 -8.23
N GLU A 80 14.21 -3.92 -7.50
CA GLU A 80 14.40 -2.53 -7.93
C GLU A 80 15.34 -2.42 -9.13
N ASP A 81 16.40 -3.22 -9.17
CA ASP A 81 17.35 -3.31 -10.29
C ASP A 81 16.65 -3.91 -11.53
N GLU A 82 15.81 -4.94 -11.37
CA GLU A 82 14.96 -5.51 -12.42
C GLU A 82 13.94 -4.49 -12.94
N ARG A 83 13.23 -3.79 -12.04
CA ARG A 83 12.32 -2.69 -12.41
C ARG A 83 13.05 -1.59 -13.18
N ASN A 84 14.24 -1.21 -12.73
CA ASN A 84 15.03 -0.16 -13.37
C ASN A 84 15.62 -0.64 -14.71
N ALA A 85 15.96 -1.92 -14.87
CA ALA A 85 16.37 -2.49 -16.14
C ALA A 85 15.21 -2.56 -17.14
N LEU A 86 14.01 -2.92 -16.68
CA LEU A 86 12.82 -3.07 -17.52
C LEU A 86 12.20 -1.73 -17.92
N PHE A 87 12.13 -0.77 -16.98
CA PHE A 87 11.44 0.52 -17.17
C PHE A 87 12.37 1.73 -17.21
N GLY A 88 13.66 1.58 -16.92
CA GLY A 88 14.60 2.71 -16.90
C GLY A 88 14.80 3.34 -18.27
N GLU A 89 14.89 2.52 -19.33
CA GLU A 89 15.02 3.02 -20.71
C GLU A 89 13.73 3.74 -21.17
N ALA A 90 12.56 3.18 -20.86
CA ALA A 90 11.27 3.79 -21.16
C ALA A 90 11.01 5.10 -20.37
N LEU A 91 11.39 5.17 -19.09
CA LEU A 91 11.27 6.38 -18.26
C LEU A 91 12.29 7.48 -18.65
N LEU A 92 13.48 7.11 -19.11
CA LEU A 92 14.43 8.08 -19.68
C LEU A 92 13.96 8.64 -21.03
N ALA A 93 13.25 7.84 -21.84
CA ALA A 93 12.69 8.30 -23.11
C ALA A 93 11.55 9.33 -22.93
N VAL A 94 10.75 9.19 -21.87
CA VAL A 94 9.67 10.16 -21.54
C VAL A 94 10.20 11.46 -20.92
N SER A 95 11.30 11.40 -20.15
CA SER A 95 11.86 12.60 -19.49
C SER A 95 12.80 13.44 -20.38
N LYS A 96 13.32 12.88 -21.48
CA LYS A 96 14.08 13.65 -22.47
C LYS A 96 13.24 13.99 -23.69
N LYS A 97 12.23 14.85 -23.51
CA LYS A 97 11.72 15.67 -24.61
C LYS A 97 12.71 16.81 -24.89
N THR A 98 13.84 16.45 -25.50
CA THR A 98 14.71 17.40 -26.19
C THR A 98 15.19 16.70 -27.43
N THR A 99 14.65 17.14 -28.57
CA THR A 99 15.02 16.71 -29.93
C THR A 99 16.53 16.57 -30.09
N THR A 100 17.01 15.32 -30.11
CA THR A 100 18.32 14.99 -30.67
C THR A 100 18.17 14.74 -32.16
N LYS A 101 18.40 15.80 -32.96
CA LYS A 101 18.72 15.64 -34.39
C LYS A 101 20.07 14.92 -34.48
N THR A 102 20.07 13.64 -34.82
CA THR A 102 21.29 12.95 -35.28
C THR A 102 21.56 13.35 -36.72
N LYS A 103 22.77 13.83 -36.98
CA LYS A 103 23.27 14.23 -38.30
C LYS A 103 23.81 12.97 -38.99
N GLY A 104 22.91 12.24 -39.64
CA GLY A 104 23.18 11.02 -40.40
C GLY A 104 21.82 10.44 -40.77
N GLY A 105 21.56 10.25 -42.07
CA GLY A 105 20.24 9.99 -42.63
C GLY A 105 19.41 8.95 -41.90
N ILE A 106 18.09 9.12 -41.99
CA ILE A 106 17.07 8.26 -41.40
C ILE A 106 17.29 6.82 -41.87
N GLN A 107 17.96 6.00 -41.07
CA GLN A 107 17.87 4.54 -41.21
C GLN A 107 16.60 4.12 -40.50
N GLN A 108 15.50 4.04 -41.26
CA GLN A 108 14.33 3.30 -40.82
C GLN A 108 14.78 1.85 -40.67
N SER A 109 14.81 1.34 -39.44
CA SER A 109 14.90 -0.09 -39.20
C SER A 109 13.64 -0.72 -39.81
N LYS A 110 13.78 -1.27 -41.02
CA LYS A 110 12.76 -2.07 -41.65
C LYS A 110 12.60 -3.33 -40.79
N GLY A 111 11.56 -3.37 -39.98
CA GLY A 111 11.23 -4.51 -39.13
C GLY A 111 11.08 -5.78 -39.97
N ARG A 112 11.31 -6.93 -39.33
CA ARG A 112 11.23 -8.28 -39.90
C ARG A 112 9.77 -8.75 -40.07
N ASP A 113 8.85 -7.83 -40.34
CA ASP A 113 7.40 -8.09 -40.37
C ASP A 113 6.75 -7.58 -41.68
N ALA A 114 7.56 -7.30 -42.71
CA ALA A 114 7.09 -6.74 -43.97
C ALA A 114 6.92 -7.78 -45.10
N ASP A 115 6.72 -9.07 -44.76
CA ASP A 115 6.36 -10.14 -45.69
C ASP A 115 5.36 -11.14 -45.07
N GLU A 116 4.38 -10.65 -44.30
CA GLU A 116 3.13 -11.40 -44.11
C GLU A 116 2.02 -10.78 -44.98
N PRO A 117 1.33 -11.57 -45.82
CA PRO A 117 0.21 -11.06 -46.58
C PRO A 117 -0.87 -10.58 -45.60
N LYS A 118 -1.29 -9.32 -45.73
CA LYS A 118 -2.42 -8.74 -44.99
C LYS A 118 -3.74 -9.36 -45.45
N ALA A 119 -3.95 -10.63 -45.12
CA ALA A 119 -5.27 -11.22 -45.05
C ALA A 119 -5.66 -11.23 -43.57
N LYS A 120 -6.46 -10.26 -43.14
CA LYS A 120 -7.17 -10.36 -41.85
C LYS A 120 -8.23 -11.46 -41.98
N ALA A 121 -7.81 -12.72 -42.02
CA ALA A 121 -8.68 -13.82 -41.70
C ALA A 121 -8.95 -13.72 -40.19
N GLY A 122 -10.19 -13.40 -39.81
CA GLY A 122 -10.57 -13.33 -38.41
C GLY A 122 -10.09 -14.59 -37.69
N GLN A 123 -9.25 -14.42 -36.66
CA GLN A 123 -8.76 -15.54 -35.85
C GLN A 123 -9.97 -16.40 -35.47
N SER A 124 -9.98 -17.65 -35.94
CA SER A 124 -11.12 -18.53 -35.71
C SER A 124 -11.40 -18.60 -34.21
N ARG A 125 -12.67 -18.70 -33.82
CA ARG A 125 -13.07 -18.77 -32.40
C ARG A 125 -12.27 -19.82 -31.61
N ALA A 126 -11.89 -20.91 -32.27
CA ALA A 126 -11.02 -21.95 -31.73
C ALA A 126 -9.58 -21.45 -31.45
N MET A 127 -9.00 -20.66 -32.35
CA MET A 127 -7.67 -20.09 -32.16
C MET A 127 -7.68 -18.99 -31.10
N LYS A 128 -8.75 -18.18 -31.03
CA LYS A 128 -8.97 -17.21 -29.93
C LYS A 128 -9.12 -17.91 -28.57
N MET A 129 -9.77 -19.07 -28.51
CA MET A 129 -9.87 -19.89 -27.30
C MET A 129 -8.53 -20.55 -26.92
N MET A 130 -7.74 -21.03 -27.90
CA MET A 130 -6.38 -21.52 -27.62
C MET A 130 -5.51 -20.42 -27.01
N PHE A 131 -5.48 -19.22 -27.60
CA PHE A 131 -4.69 -18.12 -27.06
C PHE A 131 -5.15 -17.66 -25.68
N GLN A 132 -6.45 -17.75 -25.37
CA GLN A 132 -6.96 -17.46 -24.02
C GLN A 132 -6.56 -18.54 -23.01
N MET A 133 -6.57 -19.81 -23.40
CA MET A 133 -6.11 -20.91 -22.55
C MET A 133 -4.60 -20.84 -22.32
N ASP A 134 -3.81 -20.58 -23.37
CA ASP A 134 -2.36 -20.40 -23.27
C ASP A 134 -1.99 -19.18 -22.41
N ALA A 135 -2.78 -18.10 -22.48
CA ALA A 135 -2.60 -16.93 -21.62
C ALA A 135 -2.91 -17.25 -20.14
N GLN A 136 -3.97 -18.02 -19.88
CA GLN A 136 -4.33 -18.46 -18.53
C GLN A 136 -3.29 -19.43 -17.96
N GLU A 137 -2.78 -20.35 -18.78
CA GLU A 137 -1.74 -21.31 -18.39
C GLU A 137 -0.41 -20.60 -18.13
N MET A 138 -0.05 -19.59 -18.93
CA MET A 138 1.09 -18.72 -18.64
C MET A 138 0.90 -17.93 -17.35
N GLU A 139 -0.28 -17.36 -17.10
CA GLU A 139 -0.57 -16.64 -15.86
C GLU A 139 -0.46 -17.56 -14.64
N GLU A 140 -0.96 -18.79 -14.75
CA GLU A 140 -0.83 -19.82 -13.71
C GLU A 140 0.63 -20.25 -13.52
N ALA A 141 1.42 -20.38 -14.60
CA ALA A 141 2.85 -20.66 -14.53
C ALA A 141 3.64 -19.51 -13.90
N LEU A 142 3.30 -18.26 -14.23
CA LEU A 142 3.85 -17.06 -13.58
C LEU A 142 3.48 -17.02 -12.10
N LYS A 143 2.28 -17.47 -11.72
CA LYS A 143 1.82 -17.56 -10.33
C LYS A 143 2.45 -18.73 -9.56
N ALA A 144 2.84 -19.78 -10.27
CA ALA A 144 3.53 -20.94 -9.74
C ALA A 144 5.05 -20.72 -9.55
N ASP A 145 5.62 -19.69 -10.17
CA ASP A 145 7.02 -19.31 -9.97
C ASP A 145 7.25 -18.96 -8.48
N PRO A 146 8.23 -19.58 -7.80
CA PRO A 146 8.59 -19.25 -6.42
C PRO A 146 8.95 -17.77 -6.19
N ASN A 147 9.23 -16.99 -7.23
CA ASN A 147 9.47 -15.55 -7.13
C ASN A 147 8.23 -14.67 -7.38
N TYR A 148 7.07 -15.24 -7.70
CA TYR A 148 5.83 -14.49 -7.89
C TYR A 148 5.51 -13.62 -6.65
N VAL A 149 5.16 -12.37 -6.92
CA VAL A 149 4.74 -11.42 -5.89
C VAL A 149 3.26 -11.14 -6.12
N PRO A 150 2.37 -11.66 -5.25
CA PRO A 150 0.94 -11.40 -5.35
C PRO A 150 0.66 -9.90 -5.37
N THR A 151 -0.18 -9.47 -6.30
CA THR A 151 -0.63 -8.09 -6.41
C THR A 151 -1.70 -7.80 -5.35
N LEU A 152 -2.06 -6.52 -5.17
CA LEU A 152 -3.17 -6.17 -4.28
C LEU A 152 -4.49 -6.74 -4.81
N GLU A 153 -4.63 -6.80 -6.13
CA GLU A 153 -5.74 -7.38 -6.86
C GLU A 153 -5.85 -8.89 -6.57
N ASP A 154 -4.73 -9.62 -6.58
CA ASP A 154 -4.70 -11.05 -6.18
C ASP A 154 -5.14 -11.26 -4.74
N GLU A 155 -4.70 -10.38 -3.83
CA GLU A 155 -5.08 -10.49 -2.43
C GLU A 155 -6.59 -10.23 -2.26
N VAL A 156 -7.12 -9.21 -2.92
CA VAL A 156 -8.55 -8.88 -2.90
C VAL A 156 -9.38 -10.02 -3.49
N GLU A 157 -8.94 -10.61 -4.61
CA GLU A 157 -9.64 -11.73 -5.24
C GLU A 157 -9.60 -12.98 -4.37
N LEU A 158 -8.46 -13.29 -3.74
CA LEU A 158 -8.36 -14.38 -2.77
C LEU A 158 -9.31 -14.17 -1.57
N GLN A 159 -9.42 -12.93 -1.08
CA GLN A 159 -10.36 -12.59 0.00
C GLN A 159 -11.82 -12.77 -0.44
N ARG A 160 -12.15 -12.38 -1.68
CA ARG A 160 -13.48 -12.57 -2.26
C ARG A 160 -13.83 -14.05 -2.36
N GLN A 161 -12.94 -14.87 -2.91
CA GLN A 161 -13.11 -16.32 -3.03
C GLN A 161 -13.30 -16.98 -1.67
N ARG A 162 -12.49 -16.61 -0.67
CA ARG A 162 -12.63 -17.12 0.70
C ARG A 162 -13.98 -16.78 1.30
N LYS A 163 -14.46 -15.54 1.15
CA LYS A 163 -15.78 -15.15 1.64
C LYS A 163 -16.91 -15.88 0.92
N LEU A 164 -16.80 -16.08 -0.39
CA LEU A 164 -17.79 -16.85 -1.15
C LEU A 164 -17.83 -18.31 -0.68
N ALA A 165 -16.67 -18.93 -0.46
CA ALA A 165 -16.58 -20.28 0.10
C ALA A 165 -17.18 -20.36 1.51
N GLU A 166 -16.91 -19.36 2.36
CA GLU A 166 -17.47 -19.26 3.71
C GLU A 166 -19.00 -19.10 3.68
N LEU A 167 -19.53 -18.22 2.83
CA LEU A 167 -20.97 -18.02 2.67
C LEU A 167 -21.65 -19.28 2.12
N LYS A 168 -21.02 -19.94 1.14
CA LYS A 168 -21.49 -21.22 0.59
C LYS A 168 -21.49 -22.31 1.65
N ALA A 169 -20.45 -22.41 2.48
CA ALA A 169 -20.38 -23.37 3.59
C ALA A 169 -21.43 -23.11 4.67
N LYS A 170 -21.77 -21.83 4.91
CA LYS A 170 -22.85 -21.42 5.82
C LYS A 170 -24.25 -21.57 5.20
N GLY A 171 -24.37 -21.92 3.92
CA GLY A 171 -25.63 -22.00 3.20
C GLY A 171 -26.32 -20.64 3.00
N ILE A 172 -25.62 -19.53 3.26
CA ILE A 172 -26.16 -18.18 3.13
C ILE A 172 -25.93 -17.71 1.70
N LYS A 173 -27.00 -17.54 0.93
CA LYS A 173 -26.93 -16.81 -0.34
C LYS A 173 -26.75 -15.32 -0.02
N GLY A 174 -25.79 -14.67 -0.66
CA GLY A 174 -25.50 -13.26 -0.43
C GLY A 174 -26.73 -12.38 -0.65
N THR A 175 -26.81 -11.25 0.05
CA THR A 175 -27.89 -10.28 -0.15
C THR A 175 -27.73 -9.65 -1.53
N PRO A 176 -28.74 -9.72 -2.41
CA PRO A 176 -28.67 -9.03 -3.70
C PRO A 176 -28.56 -7.52 -3.47
N ILE A 177 -27.76 -6.86 -4.31
CA ILE A 177 -27.63 -5.40 -4.30
C ILE A 177 -28.86 -4.86 -5.04
N THR A 178 -29.90 -4.53 -4.29
CA THR A 178 -31.08 -3.80 -4.75
C THR A 178 -31.03 -2.41 -4.12
N GLU A 179 -31.76 -1.44 -4.66
CA GLU A 179 -31.79 -0.09 -4.08
C GLU A 179 -32.21 -0.10 -2.60
N GLU A 180 -33.21 -0.91 -2.25
CA GLU A 180 -33.68 -1.07 -0.88
C GLU A 180 -32.58 -1.65 0.04
N SER A 181 -31.87 -2.68 -0.42
CA SER A 181 -30.80 -3.30 0.37
C SER A 181 -29.58 -2.39 0.51
N PHE A 182 -29.31 -1.57 -0.52
CA PHE A 182 -28.27 -0.56 -0.48
C PHE A 182 -28.62 0.62 0.43
N LYS A 183 -29.84 1.16 0.35
CA LYS A 183 -30.33 2.21 1.26
C LYS A 183 -30.29 1.73 2.71
N ALA A 184 -30.76 0.52 2.99
CA ALA A 184 -30.64 -0.09 4.32
C ALA A 184 -29.18 -0.26 4.77
N TRP A 185 -28.26 -0.60 3.86
CA TRP A 185 -26.83 -0.66 4.16
C TRP A 185 -26.22 0.73 4.44
N GLN A 186 -26.58 1.74 3.66
CA GLN A 186 -26.16 3.12 3.83
C GLN A 186 -26.63 3.68 5.17
N GLU A 187 -27.92 3.51 5.51
CA GLU A 187 -28.47 3.89 6.81
C GLU A 187 -27.78 3.16 7.96
N LYS A 188 -27.55 1.86 7.83
CA LYS A 188 -26.82 1.08 8.82
C LYS A 188 -25.39 1.59 8.99
N LYS A 189 -24.71 1.96 7.91
CA LYS A 189 -23.36 2.56 7.94
C LYS A 189 -23.37 3.95 8.57
N LYS A 190 -24.32 4.80 8.22
CA LYS A 190 -24.52 6.14 8.81
C LYS A 190 -24.78 6.02 10.31
N ARG A 191 -25.71 5.15 10.73
CA ARG A 191 -26.01 4.88 12.13
C ARG A 191 -24.79 4.35 12.89
N ALA A 192 -24.06 3.39 12.32
CA ALA A 192 -22.85 2.86 12.95
C ALA A 192 -21.78 3.95 13.17
N ARG A 193 -21.57 4.83 12.18
CA ARG A 193 -20.67 5.98 12.29
C ARG A 193 -21.14 6.96 13.37
N GLN A 194 -22.43 7.29 13.40
CA GLN A 194 -23.03 8.18 14.39
C GLN A 194 -22.95 7.60 15.82
N GLU A 195 -23.20 6.31 16.01
CA GLU A 195 -23.04 5.65 17.31
C GLU A 195 -21.59 5.64 17.77
N GLU A 196 -20.64 5.43 16.86
CA GLU A 196 -19.21 5.52 17.17
C GLU A 196 -18.84 6.94 17.60
N ALA A 197 -19.34 7.95 16.88
CA ALA A 197 -19.17 9.36 17.23
C ALA A 197 -19.78 9.66 18.61
N ARG A 198 -21.02 9.22 18.86
CA ARG A 198 -21.70 9.35 20.17
C ARG A 198 -20.89 8.71 21.29
N LYS A 199 -20.39 7.48 21.09
CA LYS A 199 -19.55 6.77 22.07
C LYS A 199 -18.22 7.48 22.31
N LYS A 200 -17.61 8.07 21.29
CA LYS A 200 -16.39 8.88 21.44
C LYS A 200 -16.67 10.11 22.30
N VAL A 201 -17.74 10.85 22.01
CA VAL A 201 -18.16 12.02 22.78
C VAL A 201 -18.47 11.64 24.23
N GLU A 202 -19.26 10.59 24.46
CA GLU A 202 -19.59 10.12 25.81
C GLU A 202 -18.33 9.72 26.61
N LYS A 203 -17.38 9.03 25.97
CA LYS A 203 -16.11 8.67 26.60
C LYS A 203 -15.27 9.90 26.96
N GLU A 204 -15.26 10.94 26.14
CA GLU A 204 -14.57 12.19 26.45
C GLU A 204 -15.26 12.99 27.55
N LEU A 205 -16.61 13.02 27.55
CA LEU A 205 -17.40 13.68 28.60
C LEU A 205 -17.29 12.98 29.95
N LYS A 206 -17.18 11.65 29.99
CA LYS A 206 -16.95 10.88 31.23
C LYS A 206 -15.57 11.11 31.85
N LYS A 207 -14.62 11.74 31.14
CA LYS A 207 -13.32 12.08 31.72
C LYS A 207 -13.47 13.27 32.66
N LYS A 208 -13.35 13.00 33.97
CA LYS A 208 -13.48 13.96 35.09
C LYS A 208 -12.55 15.20 35.04
N LYS A 209 -11.64 15.31 34.07
CA LYS A 209 -10.62 16.38 34.00
C LYS A 209 -10.63 17.09 32.66
N GLY A 210 -11.77 17.71 32.31
CA GLY A 210 -11.91 18.59 31.14
C GLY A 210 -11.40 17.97 29.85
N GLY A 211 -11.95 16.80 29.47
CA GLY A 211 -11.59 16.14 28.22
C GLY A 211 -11.78 17.06 27.01
N LYS A 212 -11.27 16.66 25.84
CA LYS A 212 -11.39 17.43 24.59
C LYS A 212 -12.85 17.60 24.13
N GLY A 213 -13.82 17.05 24.86
CA GLY A 213 -15.24 17.24 24.65
C GLY A 213 -15.63 16.86 23.22
N LEU A 214 -16.34 17.78 22.57
CA LEU A 214 -16.87 17.58 21.23
C LEU A 214 -15.76 17.65 20.14
N SER A 215 -14.59 18.24 20.43
CA SER A 215 -13.45 18.38 19.49
C SER A 215 -12.80 17.05 19.06
N VAL A 216 -13.19 15.91 19.65
CA VAL A 216 -12.67 14.59 19.26
C VAL A 216 -13.34 14.04 18.00
N LEU A 217 -14.49 14.60 17.60
CA LEU A 217 -15.14 14.24 16.35
C LEU A 217 -14.56 15.06 15.18
N SER A 218 -14.58 14.46 13.99
CA SER A 218 -14.36 15.19 12.74
C SER A 218 -15.46 16.24 12.56
N GLY A 219 -15.18 17.35 11.86
CA GLY A 219 -16.18 18.41 11.60
C GLY A 219 -17.46 17.87 10.97
N ARG A 220 -17.33 16.91 10.04
CA ARG A 220 -18.50 16.22 9.44
C ARG A 220 -19.31 15.41 10.45
N ASP A 221 -18.64 14.67 11.34
CA ASP A 221 -19.30 13.90 12.39
C ASP A 221 -19.96 14.83 13.43
N LEU A 222 -19.37 16.01 13.68
CA LEU A 222 -19.93 17.06 14.52
C LEU A 222 -21.24 17.60 13.96
N PHE A 223 -21.25 17.91 12.66
CA PHE A 223 -22.39 18.45 11.94
C PHE A 223 -23.56 17.46 11.94
N GLU A 224 -23.28 16.17 11.70
CA GLU A 224 -24.30 15.12 11.79
C GLU A 224 -24.77 14.86 13.24
N TYR A 225 -23.91 15.07 14.24
CA TYR A 225 -24.25 14.85 15.65
C TYR A 225 -25.05 16.02 16.27
N LYS A 226 -24.68 17.25 15.93
CA LYS A 226 -25.31 18.50 16.38
C LYS A 226 -25.29 19.52 15.24
N ARG A 227 -26.27 19.42 14.34
CA ARG A 227 -26.43 20.35 13.22
C ARG A 227 -26.64 21.78 13.69
N ASP A 228 -27.36 21.96 14.80
CA ASP A 228 -27.66 23.27 15.39
C ASP A 228 -26.43 24.03 15.91
N LEU A 229 -25.28 23.37 16.08
CA LEU A 229 -24.03 24.03 16.47
C LEU A 229 -23.38 24.81 15.31
N PHE A 230 -23.88 24.61 14.08
CA PHE A 230 -23.37 25.23 12.85
C PHE A 230 -24.40 26.16 12.22
N LYS A 231 -25.29 26.73 13.04
CA LYS A 231 -26.04 27.92 12.61
C LYS A 231 -25.08 29.08 12.78
N ASP A 232 -24.75 29.76 11.68
CA ASP A 232 -23.98 30.98 11.73
C ASP A 232 -24.74 31.96 12.65
N ASP A 233 -24.05 32.50 13.65
CA ASP A 233 -24.61 33.56 14.50
C ASP A 233 -24.74 34.80 13.60
N ASP A 234 -25.88 35.52 13.66
CA ASP A 234 -26.11 36.75 12.87
C ASP A 234 -25.07 37.85 13.14
N ASP A 235 -24.23 37.71 14.19
CA ASP A 235 -23.12 38.62 14.54
C ASP A 235 -21.73 38.16 14.04
N ALA A 236 -21.65 37.09 13.25
CA ALA A 236 -20.39 36.60 12.64
C ALA A 236 -20.12 37.16 11.23
N GLU A 237 -20.84 38.22 10.82
CA GLU A 237 -20.55 38.98 9.61
C GLU A 237 -19.37 39.94 9.83
N ASP A 238 -18.18 39.54 9.38
CA ASP A 238 -17.29 40.50 8.73
C ASP A 238 -17.94 40.76 7.35
N ALA A 239 -18.40 41.98 7.14
CA ALA A 239 -19.42 42.38 6.17
C ALA A 239 -19.00 42.31 4.67
N ASP A 240 -18.27 41.28 4.27
CA ASP A 240 -17.75 41.14 2.90
C ASP A 240 -17.91 39.74 2.27
N HIS A 241 -18.68 38.83 2.88
CA HIS A 241 -18.94 37.51 2.30
C HIS A 241 -20.43 37.17 2.18
N LEU A 242 -21.01 37.70 1.10
CA LEU A 242 -22.11 37.16 0.30
C LEU A 242 -23.41 36.82 1.04
N ALA A 243 -24.28 37.84 1.08
CA ALA A 243 -25.72 37.66 1.12
C ALA A 243 -26.22 36.85 -0.09
N GLY A 244 -27.07 35.84 0.17
CA GLY A 244 -28.04 35.33 -0.82
C GLY A 244 -28.14 33.81 -0.93
N ASN A 245 -29.26 33.26 -0.47
CA ASN A 245 -29.91 32.02 -0.97
C ASN A 245 -29.15 30.67 -0.99
N GLY A 246 -28.11 30.47 -0.18
CA GLY A 246 -27.33 29.22 -0.23
C GLY A 246 -28.03 27.91 0.17
N LEU A 247 -29.19 27.90 0.82
CA LEU A 247 -29.81 26.64 1.30
C LEU A 247 -30.62 25.88 0.23
N GLU A 248 -31.38 26.57 -0.62
CA GLU A 248 -32.12 25.94 -1.73
C GLU A 248 -31.19 25.61 -2.90
N GLU A 249 -30.20 26.45 -3.18
CA GLU A 249 -29.23 26.25 -4.26
C GLU A 249 -28.26 25.07 -3.96
N ILE A 250 -27.91 24.82 -2.70
CA ILE A 250 -27.07 23.66 -2.34
C ILE A 250 -27.82 22.34 -2.47
N GLU A 251 -29.13 22.29 -2.18
CA GLU A 251 -29.93 21.07 -2.33
C GLU A 251 -30.16 20.76 -3.83
N GLU A 252 -30.42 21.78 -4.65
CA GLU A 252 -30.52 21.65 -6.11
C GLU A 252 -29.16 21.26 -6.73
N VAL A 253 -28.05 21.87 -6.31
CA VAL A 253 -26.70 21.50 -6.79
C VAL A 253 -26.30 20.10 -6.31
N ALA A 254 -26.69 19.68 -5.11
CA ALA A 254 -26.46 18.32 -4.64
C ALA A 254 -27.27 17.29 -5.43
N GLU A 255 -28.55 17.55 -5.71
CA GLU A 255 -29.36 16.70 -6.59
C GLU A 255 -28.79 16.66 -8.01
N LYS A 256 -28.35 17.80 -8.55
CA LYS A 256 -27.77 17.91 -9.89
C LYS A 256 -26.41 17.23 -10.02
N VAL A 257 -25.57 17.29 -8.98
CA VAL A 257 -24.31 16.53 -8.93
C VAL A 257 -24.58 15.03 -8.75
N GLN A 258 -25.65 14.64 -8.05
CA GLN A 258 -26.05 13.22 -7.98
C GLN A 258 -26.60 12.71 -9.32
N SER A 259 -27.31 13.52 -10.11
CA SER A 259 -27.75 13.15 -11.45
C SER A 259 -26.64 13.23 -12.51
N ASP A 260 -25.66 14.13 -12.37
CA ASP A 260 -24.55 14.28 -13.33
C ASP A 260 -23.44 13.23 -13.07
N LEU A 261 -23.36 12.70 -11.85
CA LEU A 261 -22.43 11.62 -11.49
C LEU A 261 -22.96 10.23 -11.88
N PHE A 262 -24.27 10.09 -12.05
CA PHE A 262 -24.91 8.90 -12.59
C PHE A 262 -25.57 9.31 -13.91
N LEU A 263 -24.83 9.23 -15.02
CA LEU A 263 -25.41 9.43 -16.35
C LEU A 263 -26.68 8.58 -16.47
N ASP A 264 -27.83 9.23 -16.41
CA ASP A 264 -29.13 8.66 -16.80
C ASP A 264 -29.30 8.75 -18.33
N GLY A 265 -28.17 8.61 -19.05
CA GLY A 265 -28.13 8.59 -20.49
C GLY A 265 -28.11 7.15 -20.94
N ASP A 266 -29.19 6.74 -21.62
CA ASP A 266 -29.30 5.56 -22.47
C ASP A 266 -27.94 5.10 -23.00
N ASP A 267 -27.45 3.98 -22.46
CA ASP A 267 -26.23 3.29 -22.91
C ASP A 267 -26.57 2.38 -24.12
N ASP A 268 -27.55 2.78 -24.95
CA ASP A 268 -28.11 1.99 -26.06
C ASP A 268 -27.85 2.61 -27.47
N ASP A 269 -27.13 3.74 -27.58
CA ASP A 269 -26.86 4.41 -28.88
C ASP A 269 -25.37 4.52 -29.27
N LEU A 270 -24.52 3.56 -28.87
CA LEU A 270 -23.11 3.48 -29.30
C LEU A 270 -22.80 2.38 -30.32
N ASP A 271 -23.82 1.72 -30.89
CA ASP A 271 -23.64 0.62 -31.86
C ASP A 271 -23.87 1.01 -33.34
N ASP A 272 -24.13 2.29 -33.67
CA ASP A 272 -24.56 2.70 -35.02
C ASP A 272 -23.71 3.80 -35.70
N LEU A 273 -22.41 3.86 -35.41
CA LEU A 273 -21.51 4.90 -35.96
C LEU A 273 -20.39 4.36 -36.87
N ASP A 274 -20.61 3.21 -37.52
CA ASP A 274 -19.63 2.62 -38.45
C ASP A 274 -20.16 2.38 -39.88
N ASP A 275 -21.23 3.07 -40.31
CA ASP A 275 -21.80 2.88 -41.66
C ASP A 275 -22.29 4.16 -42.36
N LEU A 276 -21.42 5.18 -42.46
CA LEU A 276 -21.57 6.23 -43.49
C LEU A 276 -20.27 6.42 -44.26
N ASP A 277 -20.09 5.49 -45.21
CA ASP A 277 -19.31 5.64 -46.43
C ASP A 277 -19.85 6.78 -47.33
N ASP A 278 -18.95 7.24 -48.21
CA ASP A 278 -19.19 7.89 -49.51
C ASP A 278 -19.73 9.35 -49.56
N GLU A 279 -18.80 10.32 -49.67
CA GLU A 279 -18.58 11.14 -50.89
C GLU A 279 -17.26 11.95 -50.84
#